data_AF-A0A0A9ZBG7-F1
#
_entry.id   AF-A0A0A9ZBG7-F1
#
_cell.length_a   1.000
_cell.length_b   1.000
_cell.length_c   1.000
_cell.angle_alpha   90.00
_cell.angle_beta   90.00
_cell.angle_gamma   90.00
#
_symmetry.space_group_name_H-M   'P 1'
#
loop_
_entity.id
_entity.type
_entity.pdbx_description
1 polymer ?
#
loop_
_entity_poly.entity_id
_entity_poly.type
_entity_poly.pdbx_seq_one_letter_code
_entity_poly.pdbx_strand_id
1 'polypeptide(L)'
;MDKHRFSLMLLEPGEIYFEDFSVHLQVIDEDGSEACGSSTLPSVIGRLKVCSKSIVFDPQDHHRAIIKILLKECTEIDRYQDQDNETSTPHRPGYLTIVQGYVPDFQAGNESNTNVLQVVCKQHAEIFESNVLAPYKFKNVKRTFLFSLNYAHIKDCLPLVSQLYRASTLPAAEQNQMVAAIERSRQNLVKFDPLWLHDLDEKIVIETTGHKVTPLVMNHGRIVLSTTTLYYQPFNKIEPYHILKISLPDIKHITKRRFLLQHVGLEISYKDTHLYLSLKTRSDRDTLCQCLLDQPCLKLSEPEQEIMTLQWQNGAISNYDYLLYLNSQADRTFNDLTQYPVFPWVISDYTSPQLDLNNPRSFRDLSKPIGALNLERFQKLKERYDEMPPPQFLYGSHYSAPGFVLFYLVRKYPHYMLCLQNGRFDHPDRMFNSVADVWRNVQTNMSDFKELVPEFYDVESEGIFLRTRKGFSLGIGMMAPK
;
A
#
# COMPACT_ATOMS: atom_id res chain seq x y z
N MET A 1 11.49 21.12 -1.79
CA MET A 1 11.51 19.66 -1.51
C MET A 1 10.36 19.04 -2.27
N ASP A 2 10.63 18.52 -3.47
CA ASP A 2 9.62 17.88 -4.31
C ASP A 2 9.13 16.60 -3.63
N LYS A 3 7.98 16.68 -2.95
CA LYS A 3 7.24 15.48 -2.56
C LYS A 3 6.64 14.91 -3.84
N HIS A 4 7.28 13.88 -4.40
CA HIS A 4 6.66 13.06 -5.45
C HIS A 4 5.27 12.61 -4.99
N ARG A 5 4.25 12.77 -5.85
CA ARG A 5 2.86 12.41 -5.55
C ARG A 5 2.63 10.91 -5.72
N PHE A 6 3.45 10.25 -6.54
CA PHE A 6 3.47 8.81 -6.67
C PHE A 6 3.83 8.09 -5.34
N SER A 7 3.06 7.06 -5.02
CA SER A 7 3.30 6.14 -3.91
C SER A 7 2.98 4.71 -4.36
N LEU A 8 3.62 3.71 -3.73
CA LEU A 8 3.31 2.29 -3.95
C LEU A 8 1.82 1.96 -3.71
N MET A 9 1.12 2.77 -2.92
CA MET A 9 -0.33 2.68 -2.70
C MET A 9 -1.17 2.84 -3.98
N LEU A 10 -0.60 3.45 -5.03
CA LEU A 10 -1.26 3.60 -6.34
C LEU A 10 -1.22 2.32 -7.18
N LEU A 11 -0.41 1.34 -6.77
CA LEU A 11 -0.24 0.08 -7.49
C LEU A 11 -1.36 -0.91 -7.13
N GLU A 12 -1.65 -1.83 -8.05
CA GLU A 12 -2.58 -2.93 -7.78
C GLU A 12 -1.96 -3.96 -6.81
N PRO A 13 -2.77 -4.77 -6.11
CA PRO A 13 -2.25 -5.85 -5.29
C PRO A 13 -1.28 -6.77 -6.06
N GLY A 14 -0.09 -6.98 -5.51
CA GLY A 14 0.98 -7.77 -6.12
C GLY A 14 1.68 -7.11 -7.33
N GLU A 15 1.38 -5.84 -7.63
CA GLU A 15 2.12 -5.07 -8.62
C GLU A 15 3.46 -4.58 -8.06
N ILE A 16 4.50 -4.63 -8.88
CA ILE A 16 5.88 -4.32 -8.52
C ILE A 16 6.32 -3.09 -9.30
N TYR A 17 6.88 -2.10 -8.62
CA TYR A 17 7.54 -0.96 -9.27
C TYR A 17 8.99 -1.31 -9.62
N PHE A 18 9.41 -0.99 -10.85
CA PHE A 18 10.75 -1.31 -11.33
C PHE A 18 11.68 -0.11 -11.41
N GLU A 19 11.27 0.94 -12.11
CA GLU A 19 12.09 2.12 -12.38
C GLU A 19 11.25 3.27 -12.93
N ASP A 20 11.92 4.41 -13.12
CA ASP A 20 11.30 5.58 -13.70
C ASP A 20 12.22 6.43 -14.57
N PHE A 21 11.58 7.13 -15.50
CA PHE A 21 12.23 7.94 -16.51
C PHE A 21 11.72 9.39 -16.45
N SER A 22 12.61 10.35 -16.69
CA SER A 22 12.21 11.74 -16.95
C SER A 22 11.70 11.83 -18.38
N VAL A 23 10.47 12.30 -18.57
CA VAL A 23 9.83 12.36 -19.89
C VAL A 23 9.06 13.64 -20.11
N HIS A 24 8.86 13.99 -21.37
CA HIS A 24 7.77 14.86 -21.80
C HIS A 24 6.63 14.01 -22.35
N LEU A 25 5.43 14.22 -21.82
CA LEU A 25 4.22 13.59 -22.31
C LEU A 25 3.51 14.50 -23.32
N GLN A 26 3.11 13.90 -24.44
CA GLN A 26 2.10 14.43 -25.37
C GLN A 26 0.99 13.39 -25.52
N VAL A 27 -0.25 13.86 -25.65
CA VAL A 27 -1.45 13.00 -25.76
C VAL A 27 -2.15 13.32 -27.07
N ILE A 28 -2.50 12.28 -27.82
CA ILE A 28 -3.25 12.34 -29.08
C ILE A 28 -4.58 11.62 -28.88
N ASP A 29 -5.69 12.30 -29.17
CA ASP A 29 -7.06 11.76 -29.10
C ASP A 29 -7.45 11.03 -30.41
N GLU A 30 -8.45 10.14 -30.34
CA GLU A 30 -8.89 9.26 -31.44
C GLU A 30 -9.36 9.97 -32.71
N ASP A 31 -9.91 11.18 -32.59
CA ASP A 31 -10.46 11.94 -33.72
C ASP A 31 -9.39 12.65 -34.57
N GLY A 32 -8.10 12.48 -34.24
CA GLY A 32 -7.00 13.26 -34.81
C GLY A 32 -7.04 14.75 -34.40
N SER A 33 -8.11 15.20 -33.75
CA SER A 33 -8.22 16.52 -33.15
C SER A 33 -7.49 16.56 -31.82
N GLU A 34 -6.55 17.48 -31.73
CA GLU A 34 -5.78 17.80 -30.54
C GLU A 34 -6.71 18.18 -29.37
N ALA A 35 -6.42 17.70 -28.15
CA ALA A 35 -7.23 17.95 -26.95
C ALA A 35 -7.34 19.44 -26.52
N CYS A 36 -6.70 20.35 -27.25
CA CYS A 36 -6.86 21.81 -27.20
C CYS A 36 -6.35 22.38 -28.52
N GLY A 37 -7.20 23.06 -29.29
CA GLY A 37 -6.88 23.60 -30.62
C GLY A 37 -5.87 24.74 -30.63
N SER A 38 -4.59 24.44 -30.42
CA SER A 38 -3.47 25.35 -30.67
C SER A 38 -2.27 24.58 -31.19
N SER A 39 -1.70 25.05 -32.30
CA SER A 39 -0.68 24.45 -33.19
C SER A 39 0.69 24.10 -32.59
N THR A 40 0.80 24.00 -31.27
CA THR A 40 1.88 23.35 -30.53
C THR A 40 1.31 22.95 -29.16
N LEU A 41 0.93 21.68 -28.99
CA LEU A 41 0.52 21.17 -27.68
C LEU A 41 1.65 21.38 -26.65
N PRO A 42 1.37 21.95 -25.47
CA PRO A 42 2.37 22.07 -24.42
C PRO A 42 2.70 20.68 -23.90
N SER A 43 3.92 20.22 -24.18
CA SER A 43 4.41 18.96 -23.65
C SER A 43 4.50 19.04 -22.12
N VAL A 44 4.02 18.00 -21.44
CA VAL A 44 3.98 17.99 -19.97
C VAL A 44 5.20 17.26 -19.45
N ILE A 45 6.04 17.95 -18.70
CA ILE A 45 7.19 17.33 -18.04
C ILE A 45 6.72 16.53 -16.84
N GLY A 46 7.28 15.33 -16.67
CA GLY A 46 7.01 14.50 -15.51
C GLY A 46 7.90 13.27 -15.41
N ARG A 47 7.54 12.37 -14.50
CA ARG A 47 8.21 11.08 -14.30
C ARG A 47 7.30 9.95 -14.78
N LEU A 48 7.81 9.14 -15.70
CA LEU A 48 7.17 7.89 -16.13
C LEU A 48 7.62 6.76 -15.24
N LYS A 49 6.72 6.20 -14.44
CA LYS A 49 6.93 5.07 -13.54
C LYS A 49 6.54 3.77 -14.25
N VAL A 50 7.47 2.82 -14.36
CA VAL A 50 7.21 1.51 -14.98
C VAL A 50 6.99 0.46 -13.89
N CYS A 51 5.82 -0.18 -13.93
CA CYS A 51 5.39 -1.18 -12.95
C CYS A 51 4.94 -2.47 -13.65
N SER A 52 4.82 -3.56 -12.90
CA SER A 52 4.57 -4.88 -13.48
C SER A 52 3.20 -5.06 -14.14
N LYS A 53 2.21 -4.21 -13.80
CA LYS A 53 0.85 -4.25 -14.37
C LYS A 53 0.41 -2.92 -14.99
N SER A 54 1.15 -1.84 -14.77
CA SER A 54 0.78 -0.50 -15.20
C SER A 54 1.99 0.39 -15.47
N ILE A 55 1.74 1.45 -16.22
CA ILE A 55 2.64 2.58 -16.37
C ILE A 55 1.94 3.79 -15.75
N VAL A 56 2.65 4.54 -14.90
CA VAL A 56 2.09 5.69 -14.19
C VAL A 56 2.91 6.93 -14.52
N PHE A 57 2.29 7.94 -15.12
CA PHE A 57 2.90 9.23 -15.36
C PHE A 57 2.53 10.21 -14.25
N ASP A 58 3.55 10.70 -13.53
CA ASP A 58 3.43 11.72 -12.48
C ASP A 58 3.93 13.07 -13.02
N PRO A 59 3.02 14.02 -13.37
CA PRO A 59 3.41 15.33 -13.87
C PRO A 59 4.16 16.16 -12.82
N GLN A 60 5.15 16.94 -13.24
CA GLN A 60 5.83 17.89 -12.36
C GLN A 60 4.89 19.02 -11.89
N ASP A 61 3.93 19.39 -12.73
CA ASP A 61 2.84 20.29 -12.35
C ASP A 61 1.80 19.54 -11.49
N HIS A 62 1.82 19.82 -10.19
CA HIS A 62 0.93 19.19 -9.21
C HIS A 62 -0.56 19.54 -9.38
N HIS A 63 -0.91 20.53 -10.22
CA HIS A 63 -2.30 20.78 -10.58
C HIS A 63 -2.86 19.71 -11.52
N ARG A 64 -2.00 19.09 -12.33
CA ARG A 64 -2.38 18.04 -13.28
C ARG A 64 -2.58 16.69 -12.59
N ALA A 65 -3.48 15.89 -13.14
CA ALA A 65 -3.70 14.54 -12.66
C ALA A 65 -2.52 13.61 -12.99
N ILE A 66 -2.22 12.68 -12.08
CA ILE A 66 -1.41 11.51 -12.39
C ILE A 66 -2.20 10.63 -13.37
N ILE A 67 -1.54 10.14 -14.41
CA ILE A 67 -2.17 9.27 -15.40
C ILE A 67 -1.68 7.84 -15.14
N LYS A 68 -2.59 6.93 -14.82
CA LYS A 68 -2.31 5.49 -14.68
C LYS A 68 -2.89 4.73 -15.86
N ILE A 69 -2.05 3.98 -16.56
CA ILE A 69 -2.40 3.13 -17.71
C ILE A 69 -2.12 1.68 -17.33
N LEU A 70 -3.16 0.85 -17.30
CA LEU A 70 -3.00 -0.59 -17.06
C LEU A 70 -2.50 -1.25 -18.34
N LEU A 71 -1.44 -2.07 -18.24
CA LEU A 71 -0.81 -2.72 -19.39
C LEU A 71 -1.79 -3.65 -20.13
N LYS A 72 -2.71 -4.31 -19.41
CA LYS A 72 -3.76 -5.14 -20.00
C LYS A 72 -4.76 -4.37 -20.87
N GLU A 73 -4.86 -3.04 -20.68
CA GLU A 73 -5.74 -2.15 -21.46
C GLU A 73 -5.02 -1.51 -22.64
N CYS A 74 -3.70 -1.73 -22.75
CA CYS A 74 -2.92 -1.30 -23.90
C CYS A 74 -3.24 -2.18 -25.12
N THR A 75 -3.29 -1.55 -26.30
CA THR A 75 -3.36 -2.24 -27.58
C THR A 75 -2.01 -2.29 -28.27
N GLU A 76 -1.17 -1.30 -28.01
CA GLU A 76 0.12 -1.14 -28.67
C GLU A 76 1.11 -0.45 -27.72
N ILE A 77 2.33 -0.98 -27.65
CA ILE A 77 3.47 -0.33 -27.02
C ILE A 77 4.68 -0.55 -27.93
N ASP A 78 5.15 0.51 -28.55
CA ASP A 78 6.28 0.45 -29.48
C ASP A 78 7.07 1.76 -29.49
N ARG A 79 8.16 1.78 -30.25
CA ARG A 79 8.85 2.99 -30.66
C ARG A 79 7.96 3.78 -31.63
N TYR A 80 7.78 5.06 -31.36
CA TYR A 80 7.16 5.96 -32.32
C TYR A 80 7.97 6.01 -33.63
N GLN A 81 7.30 5.81 -34.76
CA GLN A 81 7.86 6.00 -36.08
C GLN A 81 7.08 7.12 -36.77
N ASP A 82 7.77 8.16 -37.19
CA ASP A 82 7.18 9.26 -37.96
C ASP A 82 6.74 8.68 -39.32
N GLN A 83 5.44 8.55 -39.55
CA GLN A 83 4.89 8.21 -40.86
C GLN A 83 4.58 9.54 -41.56
N ASP A 84 5.40 9.88 -42.55
CA ASP A 84 5.24 10.93 -43.57
C ASP A 84 4.44 12.20 -43.17
N ASN A 85 5.18 13.32 -42.96
CA ASN A 85 4.73 14.71 -43.08
C ASN A 85 3.24 14.99 -42.79
N GLU A 86 2.84 15.18 -41.52
CA GLU A 86 1.82 16.17 -41.17
C GLU A 86 1.79 16.55 -39.67
N THR A 87 1.97 17.84 -39.43
CA THR A 87 1.53 18.69 -38.29
C THR A 87 1.95 18.46 -36.83
N SER A 88 2.41 17.29 -36.37
CA SER A 88 2.73 17.12 -34.93
C SER A 88 4.03 16.37 -34.65
N THR A 89 5.17 17.05 -34.76
CA THR A 89 6.45 16.44 -34.31
C THR A 89 6.46 16.29 -32.79
N PRO A 90 6.80 15.10 -32.25
CA PRO A 90 6.92 14.93 -30.82
C PRO A 90 7.91 15.89 -30.19
N HIS A 91 7.71 16.27 -28.93
CA HIS A 91 8.63 17.18 -28.22
C HIS A 91 10.07 16.66 -28.30
N ARG A 92 10.95 17.49 -28.88
CA ARG A 92 12.39 17.23 -28.94
C ARG A 92 12.99 17.69 -27.60
N PRO A 93 13.63 16.81 -26.82
CA PRO A 93 14.32 17.21 -25.61
C PRO A 93 15.30 18.34 -25.95
N GLY A 94 15.13 19.51 -25.33
CA GLY A 94 16.02 20.64 -25.55
C GLY A 94 17.44 20.29 -25.08
N TYR A 95 18.42 20.49 -25.96
CA TYR A 95 19.84 20.58 -25.62
C TYR A 95 20.00 21.68 -24.55
N LEU A 96 20.16 21.34 -23.26
CA LEU A 96 20.80 22.18 -22.23
C LEU A 96 20.80 21.50 -20.86
N THR A 97 21.87 20.75 -20.57
CA THR A 97 22.50 20.85 -19.24
C THR A 97 24.00 20.64 -19.40
N ILE A 98 24.75 21.74 -19.42
CA ILE A 98 26.20 21.71 -19.30
C ILE A 98 26.49 21.33 -17.84
N VAL A 99 26.90 20.08 -17.62
CA VAL A 99 27.65 19.69 -16.42
C VAL A 99 28.86 18.89 -16.89
N GLN A 100 30.05 19.46 -16.71
CA GLN A 100 31.36 18.81 -16.92
C GLN A 100 31.69 18.32 -18.34
N GLY A 101 31.38 19.12 -19.38
CA GLY A 101 32.04 18.95 -20.69
C GLY A 101 31.73 17.66 -21.46
N TYR A 102 30.79 16.84 -21.00
CA TYR A 102 30.29 15.69 -21.72
C TYR A 102 28.96 16.06 -22.38
N VAL A 103 28.98 16.24 -23.69
CA VAL A 103 27.78 16.26 -24.53
C VAL A 103 27.56 14.80 -24.90
N PRO A 104 26.53 14.10 -24.39
CA PRO A 104 26.18 12.80 -24.94
C PRO A 104 25.86 13.02 -26.43
N ASP A 105 26.25 12.09 -27.30
CA ASP A 105 26.01 12.14 -28.75
C ASP A 105 24.49 12.17 -29.04
N PHE A 106 23.86 13.31 -28.81
CA PHE A 106 22.50 13.60 -29.18
C PHE A 106 22.54 14.09 -30.61
N GLN A 107 22.51 13.11 -31.52
CA GLN A 107 22.37 13.27 -32.97
C GLN A 107 23.58 13.88 -33.70
N ALA A 108 24.63 13.08 -33.84
CA ALA A 108 25.44 13.15 -35.06
C ALA A 108 24.64 12.50 -36.22
N GLY A 109 23.76 13.26 -36.86
CA GLY A 109 23.13 12.88 -38.13
C GLY A 109 21.59 12.88 -38.15
N ASN A 110 21.05 12.95 -39.36
CA ASN A 110 19.64 12.98 -39.80
C ASN A 110 18.74 11.80 -39.31
N GLU A 111 18.85 11.37 -38.06
CA GLU A 111 17.99 10.31 -37.52
C GLU A 111 16.68 10.90 -36.99
N SER A 112 15.57 10.33 -37.48
CA SER A 112 14.19 10.61 -37.09
C SER A 112 13.96 10.53 -35.58
N ASN A 113 12.83 11.06 -35.09
CA ASN A 113 12.46 11.23 -33.67
C ASN A 113 12.22 9.88 -32.97
N THR A 114 13.26 9.06 -32.81
CA THR A 114 13.19 7.65 -32.40
C THR A 114 13.18 7.43 -30.89
N ASN A 115 13.43 8.47 -30.07
CA ASN A 115 13.54 8.34 -28.61
C ASN A 115 12.19 8.56 -27.86
N VAL A 116 11.10 8.13 -28.49
CA VAL A 116 9.73 8.34 -28.01
C VAL A 116 9.04 7.00 -27.84
N LEU A 117 8.62 6.70 -26.62
CA LEU A 117 7.80 5.54 -26.31
C LEU A 117 6.33 5.87 -26.63
N GLN A 118 5.74 5.14 -27.57
CA GLN A 118 4.32 5.20 -27.89
C GLN A 118 3.56 4.16 -27.06
N VAL A 119 2.50 4.59 -26.39
CA VAL A 119 1.57 3.71 -25.67
C VAL A 119 0.15 4.04 -26.11
N VAL A 120 -0.52 3.08 -26.74
CA VAL A 120 -1.93 3.18 -27.11
C VAL A 120 -2.74 2.31 -26.17
N CYS A 121 -3.76 2.88 -25.53
CA CYS A 121 -4.65 2.14 -24.63
C CYS A 121 -6.11 2.49 -24.86
N LYS A 122 -7.01 1.58 -24.46
CA LYS A 122 -8.48 1.77 -24.51
C LYS A 122 -9.02 2.51 -23.29
N GLN A 123 -8.29 2.43 -22.19
CA GLN A 123 -8.69 2.97 -20.90
C GLN A 123 -7.48 3.50 -20.13
N HIS A 124 -7.66 4.61 -19.43
CA HIS A 124 -6.72 5.13 -18.45
C HIS A 124 -7.46 5.72 -17.25
N ALA A 125 -6.74 5.93 -16.14
CA ALA A 125 -7.27 6.56 -14.94
C ALA A 125 -6.49 7.85 -14.64
N GLU A 126 -7.23 8.91 -14.29
CA GLU A 126 -6.68 10.17 -13.78
C GLU A 126 -6.83 10.20 -12.26
N ILE A 127 -5.72 10.50 -11.57
CA ILE A 127 -5.59 10.41 -10.11
C ILE A 127 -5.07 11.73 -9.55
N PHE A 128 -5.48 12.10 -8.33
CA PHE A 128 -4.94 13.22 -7.55
C PHE A 128 -5.03 14.61 -8.20
N GLU A 129 -5.97 14.87 -9.11
CA GLU A 129 -6.09 16.19 -9.75
C GLU A 129 -6.11 17.34 -8.71
N SER A 130 -5.31 18.39 -8.94
CA SER A 130 -5.10 19.50 -7.98
C SER A 130 -4.65 19.06 -6.58
N ASN A 131 -3.92 17.94 -6.49
CA ASN A 131 -3.44 17.33 -5.25
C ASN A 131 -4.57 16.95 -4.27
N VAL A 132 -5.78 16.75 -4.78
CA VAL A 132 -6.95 16.34 -4.00
C VAL A 132 -7.04 14.82 -3.98
N LEU A 133 -7.10 14.24 -2.78
CA LEU A 133 -7.36 12.81 -2.61
C LEU A 133 -8.86 12.54 -2.83
N ALA A 134 -9.18 11.97 -3.98
CA ALA A 134 -10.54 11.65 -4.40
C ALA A 134 -10.56 10.32 -5.19
N PRO A 135 -11.75 9.74 -5.43
CA PRO A 135 -11.88 8.61 -6.34
C PRO A 135 -11.26 8.88 -7.71
N TYR A 136 -10.66 7.85 -8.30
CA TYR A 136 -9.99 7.93 -9.59
C TYR A 136 -11.02 8.17 -10.69
N LYS A 137 -10.67 9.03 -11.65
CA LYS A 137 -11.50 9.30 -12.82
C LYS A 137 -11.09 8.33 -13.93
N PHE A 138 -11.88 7.29 -14.13
CA PHE A 138 -11.66 6.32 -15.21
C PHE A 138 -12.18 6.87 -16.54
N LYS A 139 -11.35 6.87 -17.57
CA LYS A 139 -11.64 7.33 -18.92
C LYS A 139 -11.61 6.13 -19.87
N ASN A 140 -12.77 5.76 -20.41
CA ASN A 140 -12.93 4.65 -21.36
C ASN A 140 -12.91 5.21 -22.80
N VAL A 141 -11.80 5.84 -23.15
CA VAL A 141 -11.58 6.44 -24.48
C VAL A 141 -10.21 5.98 -24.92
N LYS A 142 -10.09 5.53 -26.17
CA LYS A 142 -8.79 5.13 -26.69
C LYS A 142 -7.93 6.38 -26.88
N ARG A 143 -6.70 6.31 -26.42
CA ARG A 143 -5.74 7.42 -26.48
C ARG A 143 -4.35 6.91 -26.79
N THR A 144 -3.59 7.77 -27.45
CA THR A 144 -2.17 7.56 -27.71
C THR A 144 -1.36 8.51 -26.83
N PHE A 145 -0.49 7.94 -26.00
CA PHE A 145 0.44 8.66 -25.16
C PHE A 145 1.85 8.54 -25.75
N LEU A 146 2.47 9.68 -26.03
CA LEU A 146 3.83 9.78 -26.53
C LEU A 146 4.73 10.29 -25.41
N PHE A 147 5.68 9.46 -24.99
CA PHE A 147 6.64 9.78 -23.93
C PHE A 147 8.04 9.99 -24.53
N SER A 148 8.44 11.25 -24.71
CA SER A 148 9.81 11.60 -25.11
C SER A 148 10.76 11.47 -23.92
N LEU A 149 11.77 10.61 -24.00
CA LEU A 149 12.73 10.36 -22.91
C LEU A 149 13.83 11.43 -22.89
N ASN A 150 14.10 12.00 -21.71
CA ASN A 150 15.05 13.10 -21.54
C ASN A 150 16.51 12.65 -21.29
N TYR A 151 16.69 11.64 -20.43
CA TYR A 151 18.01 11.21 -19.94
C TYR A 151 18.24 9.70 -20.11
N ALA A 152 17.44 9.05 -20.95
CA ALA A 152 17.50 7.62 -21.23
C ALA A 152 17.19 7.36 -22.70
N HIS A 153 17.65 6.22 -23.21
CA HIS A 153 17.28 5.80 -24.56
C HIS A 153 16.08 4.86 -24.52
N ILE A 154 15.28 4.90 -25.57
CA ILE A 154 14.16 3.98 -25.75
C ILE A 154 14.62 2.52 -25.75
N LYS A 155 15.87 2.26 -26.15
CA LYS A 155 16.49 0.92 -26.10
C LYS A 155 16.63 0.40 -24.66
N ASP A 156 16.70 1.28 -23.67
CA ASP A 156 16.79 0.92 -22.26
C ASP A 156 15.40 0.67 -21.65
N CYS A 157 14.39 1.44 -22.10
CA CYS A 157 13.04 1.42 -21.55
C CYS A 157 12.13 0.39 -22.23
N LEU A 158 12.06 0.41 -23.57
CA LEU A 158 11.09 -0.37 -24.35
C LEU A 158 11.16 -1.87 -24.10
N PRO A 159 12.35 -2.53 -24.05
CA PRO A 159 12.39 -3.98 -23.80
C PRO A 159 11.72 -4.40 -22.50
N LEU A 160 11.91 -3.64 -21.42
CA LEU A 160 11.26 -3.91 -20.14
C LEU A 160 9.75 -3.71 -20.24
N VAL A 161 9.30 -2.58 -20.78
CA VAL A 161 7.87 -2.28 -20.91
C VAL A 161 7.18 -3.30 -21.81
N SER A 162 7.77 -3.70 -22.94
CA SER A 162 7.24 -4.72 -23.84
C SER A 162 7.18 -6.11 -23.19
N GLN A 163 8.18 -6.48 -22.37
CA GLN A 163 8.14 -7.73 -21.60
C GLN A 163 7.00 -7.73 -20.59
N LEU A 164 6.80 -6.62 -19.86
CA LEU A 164 5.71 -6.49 -18.88
C LEU A 164 4.34 -6.44 -19.55
N TYR A 165 4.23 -5.78 -20.71
CA TYR A 165 3.03 -5.79 -21.53
C TYR A 165 2.68 -7.20 -22.00
N ARG A 166 3.65 -7.95 -22.53
CA ARG A 166 3.47 -9.38 -22.85
C ARG A 166 3.06 -10.20 -21.63
N ALA A 167 3.66 -9.94 -20.47
CA ALA A 167 3.26 -10.64 -19.24
C ALA A 167 1.79 -10.35 -18.87
N SER A 168 1.29 -9.14 -19.14
CA SER A 168 -0.10 -8.75 -18.85
C SER A 168 -1.14 -9.45 -19.71
N THR A 169 -0.75 -10.05 -20.84
CA THR A 169 -1.64 -10.83 -21.72
C THR A 169 -1.68 -12.32 -21.35
N LEU A 170 -0.86 -12.76 -20.39
CA LEU A 170 -0.79 -14.16 -19.94
C LEU A 170 -1.79 -14.45 -18.81
N PRO A 171 -2.15 -15.73 -18.58
CA PRO A 171 -2.86 -16.12 -17.37
C PRO A 171 -2.10 -15.74 -16.09
N ALA A 172 -2.81 -15.51 -14.99
CA ALA A 172 -2.25 -14.96 -13.75
C ALA A 172 -1.03 -15.75 -13.21
N ALA A 173 -1.04 -17.09 -13.30
CA ALA A 173 0.08 -17.91 -12.85
C ALA A 173 1.36 -17.66 -13.66
N GLU A 174 1.25 -17.62 -14.98
CA GLU A 174 2.38 -17.37 -15.90
C GLU A 174 2.85 -15.91 -15.83
N GLN A 175 1.92 -14.96 -15.74
CA GLN A 175 2.24 -13.55 -15.48
C GLN A 175 3.09 -13.41 -14.22
N ASN A 176 2.65 -14.02 -13.11
CA ASN A 176 3.37 -13.96 -11.84
C ASN A 176 4.78 -14.59 -11.94
N GLN A 177 4.91 -15.71 -12.65
CA GLN A 177 6.22 -16.35 -12.87
C GLN A 177 7.16 -15.46 -13.70
N MET A 178 6.67 -14.87 -14.80
CA MET A 178 7.47 -13.99 -15.64
C MET A 178 7.90 -12.72 -14.90
N VAL A 179 6.98 -12.07 -14.18
CA VAL A 179 7.28 -10.88 -13.37
C VAL A 179 8.30 -11.21 -12.27
N ALA A 180 8.14 -12.34 -11.57
CA ALA A 180 9.09 -12.77 -10.55
C ALA A 180 10.49 -13.06 -11.12
N ALA A 181 10.60 -13.55 -12.36
CA ALA A 181 11.87 -13.77 -13.02
C ALA A 181 12.57 -12.44 -13.39
N ILE A 182 11.82 -11.48 -13.95
CA ILE A 182 12.31 -10.12 -14.25
C ILE A 182 12.81 -9.45 -12.96
N GLU A 183 12.00 -9.53 -11.90
CA GLU A 183 12.34 -8.98 -10.61
C GLU A 183 13.63 -9.60 -10.05
N ARG A 184 13.71 -10.94 -10.00
CA ARG A 184 14.90 -11.64 -9.48
C ARG A 184 16.17 -11.26 -10.22
N SER A 185 16.09 -11.12 -11.55
CA SER A 185 17.22 -10.67 -12.37
C SER A 185 17.72 -9.29 -11.91
N ARG A 186 16.81 -8.35 -11.65
CA ARG A 186 17.15 -7.00 -11.16
C ARG A 186 17.67 -7.01 -9.72
N GLN A 187 17.05 -7.78 -8.83
CA GLN A 187 17.49 -7.90 -7.43
C GLN A 187 18.94 -8.40 -7.32
N ASN A 188 19.37 -9.28 -8.25
CA ASN A 188 20.73 -9.78 -8.32
C ASN A 188 21.76 -8.73 -8.79
N LEU A 189 21.32 -7.70 -9.51
CA LEU A 189 22.19 -6.60 -9.98
C LEU A 189 22.45 -5.58 -8.88
N VAL A 190 21.51 -5.41 -7.95
CA VAL A 190 21.67 -4.52 -6.81
C VAL A 190 22.57 -5.19 -5.78
N LYS A 191 23.65 -4.53 -5.39
CA LYS A 191 24.52 -4.95 -4.28
C LYS A 191 24.45 -3.90 -3.17
N PHE A 192 24.66 -4.35 -1.94
CA PHE A 192 24.85 -3.44 -0.83
C PHE A 192 26.16 -2.67 -1.06
N ASP A 193 26.11 -1.34 -0.96
CA ASP A 193 27.29 -0.50 -1.04
C ASP A 193 27.95 -0.42 0.36
N PRO A 194 29.17 -0.97 0.55
CA PRO A 194 29.86 -0.92 1.83
C PRO A 194 30.12 0.51 2.33
N LEU A 195 30.10 1.53 1.46
CA LEU A 195 30.22 2.93 1.86
C LEU A 195 29.04 3.43 2.70
N TRP A 196 27.94 2.66 2.78
CA TRP A 196 26.82 2.98 3.66
C TRP A 196 27.01 2.50 5.09
N LEU A 197 28.03 1.72 5.38
CA LEU A 197 28.37 1.36 6.76
C LEU A 197 28.62 2.64 7.57
N HIS A 198 28.16 2.63 8.81
CA HIS A 198 28.25 3.75 9.73
C HIS A 198 29.68 3.91 10.25
N ASP A 199 30.33 2.80 10.60
CA ASP A 199 31.68 2.79 11.18
C ASP A 199 32.66 2.00 10.31
N LEU A 200 33.93 2.42 10.29
CA LEU A 200 34.98 1.75 9.50
C LEU A 200 35.27 0.32 9.98
N ASP A 201 35.03 0.04 11.26
CA ASP A 201 35.24 -1.26 11.88
C ASP A 201 33.99 -2.18 11.81
N GLU A 202 32.89 -1.66 11.27
CA GLU A 202 31.63 -2.37 11.15
C GLU A 202 31.74 -3.51 10.14
N LYS A 203 31.37 -4.72 10.56
CA LYS A 203 31.41 -5.91 9.70
C LYS A 203 30.01 -6.41 9.39
N ILE A 204 29.78 -6.78 8.13
CA ILE A 204 28.54 -7.42 7.72
C ILE A 204 28.49 -8.83 8.34
N VAL A 205 27.41 -9.11 9.07
CA VAL A 205 27.14 -10.39 9.73
C VAL A 205 26.30 -11.29 8.83
N ILE A 206 25.22 -10.73 8.27
CA ILE A 206 24.33 -11.45 7.36
C ILE A 206 23.69 -10.49 6.36
N GLU A 207 23.47 -11.00 5.16
CA GLU A 207 22.77 -10.33 4.07
C GLU A 207 21.66 -11.24 3.56
N THR A 208 20.44 -10.72 3.53
CA THR A 208 19.26 -11.45 3.05
C THR A 208 18.29 -10.51 2.32
N THR A 209 17.20 -11.07 1.79
CA THR A 209 16.16 -10.32 1.09
C THR A 209 14.82 -10.49 1.79
N GLY A 210 13.98 -9.48 1.69
CA GLY A 210 12.67 -9.49 2.32
C GLY A 210 11.89 -8.23 1.99
N HIS A 211 10.68 -8.15 2.51
CA HIS A 211 9.78 -7.05 2.24
C HIS A 211 9.56 -6.24 3.51
N LYS A 212 9.68 -4.91 3.40
CA LYS A 212 9.16 -3.99 4.42
C LYS A 212 7.65 -3.90 4.22
N VAL A 213 6.92 -4.34 5.24
CA VAL A 213 5.45 -4.38 5.24
C VAL A 213 4.93 -3.11 5.89
N THR A 214 4.04 -2.44 5.19
CA THR A 214 3.25 -1.30 5.68
C THR A 214 1.80 -1.52 5.26
N PRO A 215 0.82 -0.78 5.80
CA PRO A 215 -0.58 -1.01 5.44
C PRO A 215 -0.80 -1.01 3.93
N LEU A 216 -1.26 -2.15 3.39
CA LEU A 216 -1.54 -2.42 1.96
C LEU A 216 -0.32 -2.40 1.02
N VAL A 217 0.90 -2.19 1.52
CA VAL A 217 2.12 -2.10 0.69
C VAL A 217 3.20 -3.04 1.20
N MET A 218 3.72 -3.84 0.28
CA MET A 218 4.95 -4.60 0.46
C MET A 218 6.04 -3.94 -0.38
N ASN A 219 7.00 -3.32 0.27
CA ASN A 219 8.17 -2.77 -0.40
C ASN A 219 9.27 -3.83 -0.41
N HIS A 220 9.85 -4.15 -1.57
CA HIS A 220 10.86 -5.20 -1.69
C HIS A 220 12.26 -4.62 -1.48
N GLY A 221 13.11 -5.34 -0.78
CA GLY A 221 14.44 -4.84 -0.46
C GLY A 221 15.41 -5.88 0.10
N ARG A 222 16.60 -5.38 0.38
CA ARG A 222 17.71 -6.10 0.96
C ARG A 222 17.85 -5.72 2.43
N ILE A 223 18.02 -6.73 3.26
CA ILE A 223 18.26 -6.59 4.69
C ILE A 223 19.72 -6.94 4.93
N VAL A 224 20.48 -6.01 5.49
CA VAL A 224 21.88 -6.23 5.85
C VAL A 224 22.01 -5.97 7.34
N LEU A 225 22.47 -6.97 8.08
CA LEU A 225 22.83 -6.82 9.48
C LEU A 225 24.34 -6.73 9.56
N SER A 226 24.82 -5.71 10.26
CA SER A 226 26.20 -5.63 10.68
C SER A 226 26.36 -5.89 12.17
N THR A 227 27.59 -5.76 12.67
CA THR A 227 27.92 -5.82 14.09
C THR A 227 27.27 -4.72 14.95
N THR A 228 26.78 -3.62 14.36
CA THR A 228 26.27 -2.44 15.10
C THR A 228 24.96 -1.86 14.57
N THR A 229 24.56 -2.19 13.34
CA THR A 229 23.43 -1.57 12.65
C THR A 229 22.65 -2.56 11.79
N LEU A 230 21.33 -2.44 11.79
CA LEU A 230 20.45 -3.10 10.83
C LEU A 230 20.11 -2.12 9.69
N TYR A 231 20.36 -2.56 8.47
CA TYR A 231 20.07 -1.80 7.26
C TYR A 231 18.93 -2.45 6.47
N TYR A 232 18.07 -1.60 5.92
CA TYR A 232 17.08 -2.00 4.93
C TYR A 232 17.21 -1.11 3.69
N GLN A 233 17.57 -1.72 2.56
CA GLN A 233 17.73 -1.06 1.27
C GLN A 233 16.58 -1.49 0.35
N PRO A 234 15.59 -0.61 0.07
CA PRO A 234 14.59 -0.89 -0.94
C PRO A 234 15.24 -1.10 -2.32
N PHE A 235 14.72 -2.03 -3.11
CA PHE A 235 15.16 -2.21 -4.50
C PHE A 235 14.64 -1.13 -5.44
N ASN A 236 13.59 -0.41 -5.02
CA ASN A 236 13.11 0.76 -5.71
C ASN A 236 13.67 2.06 -5.14
N LYS A 237 13.60 3.13 -5.94
CA LYS A 237 14.07 4.48 -5.58
C LYS A 237 12.90 5.41 -5.27
N ILE A 238 11.84 4.90 -4.64
CA ILE A 238 10.64 5.69 -4.34
C ILE A 238 10.83 6.51 -3.06
N GLU A 239 11.38 5.88 -2.03
CA GLU A 239 11.61 6.56 -0.75
C GLU A 239 12.75 7.60 -0.90
N PRO A 240 12.65 8.77 -0.25
CA PRO A 240 13.65 9.84 -0.37
C PRO A 240 15.01 9.42 0.19
N TYR A 241 15.03 8.46 1.11
CA TYR A 241 16.24 7.85 1.64
C TYR A 241 16.47 6.50 0.97
N HIS A 242 17.63 6.33 0.34
CA HIS A 242 18.01 5.10 -0.35
C HIS A 242 18.20 3.90 0.58
N ILE A 243 18.34 4.14 1.89
CA ILE A 243 18.60 3.13 2.89
C ILE A 243 18.05 3.57 4.25
N LEU A 244 17.34 2.67 4.91
CA LEU A 244 16.95 2.80 6.31
C LEU A 244 18.09 2.22 7.17
N LYS A 245 18.55 2.98 8.16
CA LYS A 245 19.60 2.58 9.11
C LYS A 245 19.03 2.58 10.52
N ILE A 246 19.15 1.46 11.22
CA ILE A 246 18.68 1.29 12.60
C ILE A 246 19.87 0.84 13.44
N SER A 247 20.36 1.71 14.31
CA SER A 247 21.41 1.33 15.25
C SER A 247 20.87 0.27 16.22
N LEU A 248 21.62 -0.81 16.44
CA LEU A 248 21.14 -1.91 17.30
C LEU A 248 20.88 -1.47 18.76
N PRO A 249 21.67 -0.54 19.36
CA PRO A 249 21.34 0.03 20.67
C PRO A 249 19.99 0.77 20.74
N ASP A 250 19.46 1.23 19.60
CA ASP A 250 18.16 1.94 19.55
C ASP A 250 16.96 0.97 19.50
N ILE A 251 17.20 -0.33 19.32
CA ILE A 251 16.17 -1.36 19.26
C ILE A 251 15.70 -1.71 20.67
N LYS A 252 14.40 -1.54 20.91
CA LYS A 252 13.75 -1.82 22.19
C LYS A 252 13.24 -3.25 22.28
N HIS A 253 12.59 -3.72 21.20
CA HIS A 253 11.95 -5.04 21.14
C HIS A 253 12.10 -5.66 19.76
N ILE A 254 12.22 -6.99 19.73
CA ILE A 254 12.17 -7.80 18.51
C ILE A 254 11.09 -8.85 18.71
N THR A 255 10.12 -8.90 17.80
CA THR A 255 9.00 -9.84 17.91
C THR A 255 8.87 -10.65 16.64
N LYS A 256 8.91 -11.97 16.79
CA LYS A 256 8.63 -12.92 15.73
C LYS A 256 7.13 -12.86 15.41
N ARG A 257 6.77 -12.62 14.14
CA ARG A 257 5.39 -12.47 13.68
C ARG A 257 5.00 -13.53 12.65
N ARG A 258 3.69 -13.66 12.42
CA ARG A 258 3.13 -14.28 11.21
C ARG A 258 2.84 -13.22 10.16
N PHE A 259 3.03 -13.56 8.89
CA PHE A 259 2.58 -12.76 7.74
C PHE A 259 1.87 -13.70 6.78
N LEU A 260 0.63 -13.37 6.37
CA LEU A 260 -0.23 -14.26 5.58
C LEU A 260 -0.34 -15.67 6.19
N LEU A 261 -0.49 -15.74 7.52
CA LEU A 261 -0.54 -16.97 8.32
C LEU A 261 0.74 -17.83 8.30
N GLN A 262 1.85 -17.33 7.76
CA GLN A 262 3.14 -18.02 7.73
C GLN A 262 4.13 -17.40 8.72
N HIS A 263 4.97 -18.21 9.37
CA HIS A 263 5.97 -17.77 10.34
C HIS A 263 7.21 -17.11 9.69
N VAL A 264 6.97 -16.08 8.88
CA VAL A 264 8.00 -15.38 8.10
C VAL A 264 8.15 -13.91 8.50
N GLY A 265 7.33 -13.44 9.44
CA GLY A 265 7.34 -12.05 9.90
C GLY A 265 8.35 -11.79 11.03
N LEU A 266 8.92 -10.60 11.05
CA LEU A 266 9.76 -10.05 12.11
C LEU A 266 9.45 -8.56 12.29
N GLU A 267 9.03 -8.17 13.49
CA GLU A 267 8.76 -6.78 13.83
C GLU A 267 9.81 -6.27 14.81
N ILE A 268 10.39 -5.12 14.51
CA ILE A 268 11.49 -4.51 15.27
C ILE A 268 11.03 -3.13 15.72
N SER A 269 10.94 -2.92 17.03
CA SER A 269 10.61 -1.61 17.61
C SER A 269 11.88 -0.85 17.94
N TYR A 270 11.98 0.39 17.49
CA TYR A 270 13.12 1.28 17.71
C TYR A 270 12.63 2.73 17.72
N LYS A 271 13.16 3.61 18.58
CA LYS A 271 12.80 5.05 18.65
C LYS A 271 11.29 5.35 18.52
N ASP A 272 10.44 4.58 19.20
CA ASP A 272 8.98 4.73 19.19
C ASP A 272 8.32 4.55 17.80
N THR A 273 9.03 3.87 16.89
CA THR A 273 8.55 3.42 15.60
C THR A 273 8.80 1.92 15.44
N HIS A 274 8.29 1.34 14.35
CA HIS A 274 8.33 -0.08 14.06
C HIS A 274 8.78 -0.34 12.63
N LEU A 275 9.68 -1.31 12.45
CA LEU A 275 9.99 -1.90 11.16
C LEU A 275 9.39 -3.30 11.13
N TYR A 276 8.41 -3.53 10.26
CA TYR A 276 7.84 -4.85 10.04
C TYR A 276 8.39 -5.45 8.75
N LEU A 277 9.08 -6.59 8.87
CA LEU A 277 9.69 -7.31 7.78
C LEU A 277 8.96 -8.64 7.56
N SER A 278 8.71 -8.99 6.30
CA SER A 278 8.41 -10.36 5.89
C SER A 278 9.59 -10.93 5.12
N LEU A 279 10.08 -12.07 5.55
CA LEU A 279 11.15 -12.80 4.85
C LEU A 279 10.56 -13.87 3.94
N LYS A 280 11.42 -14.46 3.11
CA LYS A 280 11.01 -15.49 2.14
C LYS A 280 10.62 -16.80 2.82
N THR A 281 11.36 -17.21 3.85
CA THR A 281 11.12 -18.46 4.57
C THR A 281 11.20 -18.25 6.09
N ARG A 282 10.61 -19.20 6.84
CA ARG A 282 10.75 -19.25 8.29
C ARG A 282 12.22 -19.35 8.71
N SER A 283 13.01 -20.13 7.97
CA SER A 283 14.44 -20.29 8.24
C SER A 283 15.17 -18.96 8.12
N ASP A 284 14.95 -18.20 7.04
CA ASP A 284 15.58 -16.90 6.85
C ASP A 284 15.23 -15.93 7.99
N ARG A 285 13.96 -15.93 8.42
CA ARG A 285 13.47 -15.14 9.55
C ARG A 285 14.18 -15.54 10.85
N ASP A 286 14.21 -16.83 11.16
CA ASP A 286 14.81 -17.34 12.38
C ASP A 286 16.33 -17.08 12.40
N THR A 287 17.02 -17.22 11.27
CA THR A 287 18.45 -16.89 11.13
C THR A 287 18.70 -15.40 11.35
N LEU A 288 17.97 -14.50 10.67
CA LEU A 288 18.13 -13.05 10.88
C LEU A 288 17.88 -12.66 12.34
N CYS A 289 16.82 -13.20 12.95
CA CYS A 289 16.48 -12.94 14.34
C CYS A 289 17.58 -13.43 15.29
N GLN A 290 18.14 -14.63 15.06
CA GLN A 290 19.22 -15.15 15.89
C GLN A 290 20.48 -14.28 15.74
N CYS A 291 20.87 -13.94 14.51
CA CYS A 291 22.02 -13.07 14.28
C CYS A 291 21.87 -11.70 14.95
N LEU A 292 20.66 -11.12 14.98
CA LEU A 292 20.37 -9.89 15.72
C LEU A 292 20.60 -10.07 17.22
N LEU A 293 20.03 -11.13 17.81
CA LEU A 293 20.13 -11.42 19.25
C LEU A 293 21.57 -11.73 19.70
N ASP A 294 22.39 -12.30 18.82
CA ASP A 294 23.79 -12.60 19.09
C ASP A 294 24.69 -11.34 19.10
N GLN A 295 24.17 -10.17 18.69
CA GLN A 295 24.98 -8.94 18.67
C GLN A 295 25.13 -8.34 20.07
N PRO A 296 26.38 -8.09 20.55
CA PRO A 296 26.64 -7.66 21.92
C PRO A 296 26.14 -6.24 22.22
N CYS A 297 25.91 -5.42 21.19
CA CYS A 297 25.43 -4.05 21.32
C CYS A 297 23.90 -3.95 21.42
N LEU A 298 23.16 -5.04 21.15
CA LEU A 298 21.71 -5.08 21.26
C LEU A 298 21.31 -5.20 22.74
N LYS A 299 20.47 -4.27 23.21
CA LYS A 299 19.96 -4.25 24.59
C LYS A 299 18.44 -4.20 24.58
N LEU A 300 17.82 -5.38 24.60
CA LEU A 300 16.37 -5.48 24.62
C LEU A 300 15.83 -5.13 26.00
N SER A 301 14.70 -4.42 26.01
CA SER A 301 13.88 -4.23 27.21
C SER A 301 12.86 -5.37 27.22
N GLU A 302 12.98 -6.36 28.08
CA GLU A 302 11.95 -7.42 28.18
C GLU A 302 11.06 -7.16 29.39
N PRO A 303 9.78 -6.83 29.21
CA PRO A 303 8.79 -7.13 30.24
C PRO A 303 8.45 -8.62 30.16
N GLU A 304 8.68 -9.37 31.24
CA GLU A 304 8.28 -10.78 31.33
C GLU A 304 6.75 -10.90 31.18
N GLN A 305 6.28 -11.87 30.38
CA GLN A 305 4.85 -12.02 30.06
C GLN A 305 3.96 -12.20 31.30
N GLU A 306 4.48 -12.86 32.34
CA GLU A 306 3.78 -13.09 33.61
C GLU A 306 3.52 -11.78 34.38
N ILE A 307 4.42 -10.80 34.22
CA ILE A 307 4.31 -9.49 34.87
C ILE A 307 3.13 -8.70 34.31
N MET A 308 2.89 -8.74 32.99
CA MET A 308 1.80 -7.95 32.37
C MET A 308 0.41 -8.35 32.87
N THR A 309 0.13 -9.65 32.97
CA THR A 309 -1.18 -10.11 33.46
C THR A 309 -1.37 -9.77 34.94
N LEU A 310 -0.33 -9.91 35.76
CA LEU A 310 -0.38 -9.53 37.17
C LEU A 310 -0.55 -8.01 37.35
N GLN A 311 0.13 -7.19 36.54
CA GLN A 311 -0.05 -5.75 36.54
C GLN A 311 -1.48 -5.37 36.18
N TRP A 312 -2.08 -6.02 35.19
CA TRP A 312 -3.47 -5.77 34.81
C TRP A 312 -4.45 -6.16 35.91
N GLN A 313 -4.30 -7.36 36.49
CA GLN A 313 -5.14 -7.84 37.59
C GLN A 313 -5.08 -6.91 38.83
N ASN A 314 -3.92 -6.31 39.08
CA ASN A 314 -3.72 -5.36 40.17
C ASN A 314 -4.09 -3.91 39.80
N GLY A 315 -4.57 -3.65 38.59
CA GLY A 315 -4.95 -2.31 38.12
C GLY A 315 -3.77 -1.37 37.81
N ALA A 316 -2.54 -1.88 37.72
CA ALA A 316 -1.36 -1.10 37.37
C ALA A 316 -1.31 -0.76 35.86
N ILE A 317 -1.97 -1.55 35.01
CA ILE A 317 -2.19 -1.24 33.59
C ILE A 317 -3.68 -1.31 33.27
N SER A 318 -4.12 -0.50 32.32
CA SER A 318 -5.53 -0.41 31.94
C SER A 318 -5.98 -1.61 31.10
N ASN A 319 -7.30 -1.82 30.99
CA ASN A 319 -7.86 -2.80 30.04
C ASN A 319 -7.42 -2.51 28.60
N TYR A 320 -7.28 -1.23 28.23
CA TYR A 320 -6.87 -0.83 26.89
C TYR A 320 -5.44 -1.27 26.58
N ASP A 321 -4.50 -0.97 27.49
CA ASP A 321 -3.09 -1.34 27.34
C ASP A 321 -2.91 -2.86 27.36
N TYR A 322 -3.64 -3.55 28.25
CA TYR A 322 -3.60 -5.00 28.32
C TYR A 322 -4.18 -5.65 27.05
N LEU A 323 -5.26 -5.14 26.49
CA LEU A 323 -5.80 -5.62 25.21
C LEU A 323 -4.83 -5.38 24.05
N LEU A 324 -4.14 -4.22 24.00
CA LEU A 324 -3.09 -3.98 23.00
C LEU A 324 -1.93 -4.95 23.17
N TYR A 325 -1.52 -5.23 24.41
CA TYR A 325 -0.52 -6.24 24.72
C TYR A 325 -0.95 -7.63 24.22
N LEU A 326 -2.17 -8.08 24.53
CA LEU A 326 -2.69 -9.37 24.05
C LEU A 326 -2.77 -9.44 22.52
N ASN A 327 -3.22 -8.36 21.88
CA ASN A 327 -3.23 -8.25 20.42
C ASN A 327 -1.82 -8.41 19.85
N SER A 328 -0.84 -7.71 20.42
CA SER A 328 0.57 -7.87 20.07
C SER A 328 1.01 -9.31 20.28
N GLN A 329 0.81 -9.95 21.44
CA GLN A 329 1.19 -11.36 21.63
C GLN A 329 0.50 -12.32 20.66
N ALA A 330 -0.68 -11.95 20.13
CA ALA A 330 -1.42 -12.71 19.11
C ALA A 330 -0.99 -12.41 17.66
N ASP A 331 0.17 -11.78 17.44
CA ASP A 331 0.73 -11.36 16.15
C ASP A 331 -0.01 -10.23 15.42
N ARG A 332 -0.84 -9.46 16.14
CA ARG A 332 -1.53 -8.32 15.54
C ARG A 332 -0.68 -7.06 15.59
N THR A 333 -0.73 -6.28 14.52
CA THR A 333 0.06 -5.06 14.35
C THR A 333 -0.70 -4.03 13.53
N PHE A 334 -0.45 -2.74 13.80
CA PHE A 334 -0.97 -1.64 13.01
C PHE A 334 -0.38 -1.58 11.59
N ASN A 335 0.74 -2.26 11.35
CA ASN A 335 1.44 -2.29 10.06
C ASN A 335 0.79 -3.23 9.03
N ASP A 336 -0.13 -4.11 9.44
CA ASP A 336 -0.81 -5.07 8.57
C ASP A 336 -2.32 -5.10 8.85
N LEU A 337 -3.10 -4.54 7.93
CA LEU A 337 -4.56 -4.47 8.05
C LEU A 337 -5.23 -5.85 8.06
N THR A 338 -4.58 -6.90 7.56
CA THR A 338 -5.12 -8.27 7.62
C THR A 338 -5.05 -8.85 9.03
N GLN A 339 -4.17 -8.30 9.86
CA GLN A 339 -3.91 -8.70 11.25
C GLN A 339 -4.00 -7.48 12.19
N TYR A 340 -4.90 -6.54 11.91
CA TYR A 340 -5.05 -5.35 12.73
C TYR A 340 -5.49 -5.70 14.16
N PRO A 341 -5.12 -4.92 15.19
CA PRO A 341 -5.61 -5.12 16.55
C PRO A 341 -7.15 -5.10 16.62
N VAL A 342 -7.71 -5.96 17.46
CA VAL A 342 -9.16 -6.16 17.63
C VAL A 342 -9.55 -5.82 19.05
N PHE A 343 -10.61 -5.05 19.18
CA PHE A 343 -11.22 -4.67 20.45
C PHE A 343 -12.68 -5.12 20.48
N PRO A 344 -13.21 -5.56 21.64
CA PRO A 344 -14.60 -5.97 21.73
C PRO A 344 -15.55 -4.76 21.68
N TRP A 345 -16.75 -4.98 21.15
CA TRP A 345 -17.89 -4.14 21.54
C TRP A 345 -18.15 -4.28 23.04
N VAL A 346 -18.17 -3.16 23.77
CA VAL A 346 -18.45 -3.15 25.21
C VAL A 346 -19.85 -2.63 25.51
N ILE A 347 -20.23 -1.48 24.91
CA ILE A 347 -21.56 -0.90 25.07
C ILE A 347 -22.54 -1.59 24.11
N SER A 348 -23.76 -1.84 24.59
CA SER A 348 -24.88 -2.41 23.82
C SER A 348 -26.04 -1.42 23.61
N ASP A 349 -26.04 -0.29 24.33
CA ASP A 349 -27.06 0.77 24.20
C ASP A 349 -26.50 1.99 23.45
N TYR A 350 -26.96 2.15 22.21
CA TYR A 350 -26.65 3.29 21.35
C TYR A 350 -27.91 4.08 20.97
N THR A 351 -29.00 3.89 21.72
CA THR A 351 -30.31 4.47 21.43
C THR A 351 -30.79 5.41 22.53
N SER A 352 -30.40 5.14 23.77
CA SER A 352 -30.74 6.02 24.89
C SER A 352 -30.03 7.38 24.76
N PRO A 353 -30.71 8.48 25.12
CA PRO A 353 -30.11 9.82 25.08
C PRO A 353 -28.99 10.01 26.13
N GLN A 354 -28.99 9.20 27.19
CA GLN A 354 -27.94 9.16 28.21
C GLN A 354 -27.56 7.70 28.47
N LEU A 355 -26.27 7.43 28.56
CA LEU A 355 -25.73 6.11 28.84
C LEU A 355 -25.61 5.91 30.35
N ASP A 356 -26.38 4.98 30.92
CA ASP A 356 -26.27 4.59 32.31
C ASP A 356 -25.26 3.46 32.50
N LEU A 357 -24.09 3.79 33.06
CA LEU A 357 -23.01 2.83 33.32
C LEU A 357 -23.28 1.91 34.51
N ASN A 358 -24.33 2.16 35.30
CA ASN A 358 -24.73 1.27 36.40
C ASN A 358 -25.74 0.22 35.94
N ASN A 359 -26.32 0.36 34.75
CA ASN A 359 -27.26 -0.59 34.20
C ASN A 359 -26.51 -1.74 33.49
N PRO A 360 -26.59 -2.99 33.98
CA PRO A 360 -25.91 -4.11 33.33
C PRO A 360 -26.36 -4.36 31.89
N ARG A 361 -27.57 -3.91 31.51
CA ARG A 361 -28.11 -4.06 30.14
C ARG A 361 -27.46 -3.12 29.14
N SER A 362 -26.78 -2.08 29.60
CA SER A 362 -26.02 -1.15 28.75
C SER A 362 -24.70 -1.75 28.25
N PHE A 363 -24.32 -2.92 28.76
CA PHE A 363 -23.12 -3.64 28.37
C PHE A 363 -23.45 -4.92 27.60
N ARG A 364 -22.56 -5.26 26.66
CA ARG A 364 -22.57 -6.54 25.96
C ARG A 364 -22.15 -7.66 26.92
N ASP A 365 -22.77 -8.83 26.76
CA ASP A 365 -22.24 -10.09 27.29
C ASP A 365 -20.91 -10.46 26.59
N LEU A 366 -19.78 -10.19 27.26
CA LEU A 366 -18.44 -10.46 26.76
C LEU A 366 -18.07 -11.96 26.75
N SER A 367 -18.90 -12.83 27.35
CA SER A 367 -18.68 -14.29 27.30
C SER A 367 -19.06 -14.89 25.93
N LYS A 368 -19.74 -14.11 25.07
CA LYS A 368 -20.27 -14.57 23.78
C LYS A 368 -19.66 -13.80 22.60
N PRO A 369 -19.40 -14.47 21.46
CA PRO A 369 -19.06 -13.79 20.21
C PRO A 369 -20.28 -13.04 19.64
N ILE A 370 -20.04 -12.08 18.73
CA ILE A 370 -21.10 -11.27 18.10
C ILE A 370 -22.25 -12.13 17.58
N GLY A 371 -21.91 -13.19 16.82
CA GLY A 371 -22.88 -14.08 16.19
C GLY A 371 -23.83 -14.80 17.16
N ALA A 372 -23.50 -14.88 18.45
CA ALA A 372 -24.27 -15.58 19.47
C ALA A 372 -25.05 -14.65 20.42
N LEU A 373 -24.97 -13.33 20.24
CA LEU A 373 -25.68 -12.36 21.09
C LEU A 373 -27.19 -12.36 20.83
N ASN A 374 -27.58 -12.36 19.56
CA ASN A 374 -28.97 -12.50 19.13
C ASN A 374 -29.31 -13.99 18.98
N LEU A 375 -30.18 -14.50 19.85
CA LEU A 375 -30.56 -15.91 19.89
C LEU A 375 -31.27 -16.39 18.61
N GLU A 376 -32.16 -15.58 18.03
CA GLU A 376 -32.86 -15.95 16.80
C GLU A 376 -31.88 -16.08 15.63
N ARG A 377 -30.95 -15.12 15.51
CA ARG A 377 -29.90 -15.18 14.51
C ARG A 377 -28.99 -16.40 14.72
N PHE A 378 -28.62 -16.67 15.97
CA PHE A 378 -27.75 -17.78 16.30
C PHE A 378 -28.37 -19.14 15.96
N GLN A 379 -29.67 -19.31 16.17
CA GLN A 379 -30.41 -20.52 15.76
C GLN A 379 -30.33 -20.73 14.24
N LYS A 380 -30.59 -19.68 13.44
CA LYS A 380 -30.45 -19.74 11.98
C LYS A 380 -29.03 -20.08 11.52
N LEU A 381 -28.01 -19.58 12.22
CA LEU A 381 -26.61 -19.93 11.93
C LEU A 381 -26.30 -21.40 12.23
N LYS A 382 -26.89 -21.97 13.29
CA LYS A 382 -26.77 -23.39 13.63
C LYS A 382 -27.49 -24.28 12.63
N GLU A 383 -28.72 -23.94 12.24
CA GLU A 383 -29.47 -24.66 11.20
C GLU A 383 -28.65 -24.76 9.91
N ARG A 384 -28.10 -23.62 9.46
CA ARG A 384 -27.20 -23.59 8.29
C ARG A 384 -25.95 -24.44 8.49
N TYR A 385 -25.37 -24.46 9.69
CA TYR A 385 -24.19 -25.26 10.01
C TYR A 385 -24.51 -26.77 9.90
N ASP A 386 -25.65 -27.19 10.44
CA ASP A 386 -26.09 -28.59 10.45
C ASP A 386 -26.43 -29.09 9.03
N GLU A 387 -26.94 -28.21 8.16
CA GLU A 387 -27.24 -28.50 6.75
C GLU A 387 -26.00 -28.49 5.84
N MET A 388 -24.87 -27.94 6.30
CA MET A 388 -23.68 -27.73 5.48
C MET A 388 -22.83 -29.00 5.35
N PRO A 389 -22.31 -29.32 4.15
CA PRO A 389 -21.31 -30.38 4.00
C PRO A 389 -19.96 -29.98 4.63
N PRO A 390 -19.14 -30.93 5.11
CA PRO A 390 -17.81 -30.62 5.64
C PRO A 390 -16.88 -29.93 4.60
N PRO A 391 -15.99 -29.02 5.03
CA PRO A 391 -15.81 -28.53 6.40
C PRO A 391 -16.90 -27.52 6.80
N GLN A 392 -17.57 -27.79 7.92
CA GLN A 392 -18.65 -26.95 8.44
C GLN A 392 -18.09 -25.72 9.16
N PHE A 393 -18.82 -24.61 9.11
CA PHE A 393 -18.48 -23.38 9.82
C PHE A 393 -19.72 -22.59 10.24
N LEU A 394 -19.66 -21.93 11.40
CA LEU A 394 -20.76 -21.08 11.86
C LEU A 394 -20.76 -19.71 11.18
N TYR A 395 -19.58 -19.11 11.00
CA TYR A 395 -19.42 -17.74 10.50
C TYR A 395 -18.74 -17.75 9.14
N GLY A 396 -19.44 -17.27 8.10
CA GLY A 396 -18.88 -17.16 6.74
C GLY A 396 -18.06 -15.89 6.52
N SER A 397 -17.93 -15.06 7.55
CA SER A 397 -17.17 -13.81 7.53
C SER A 397 -16.44 -13.69 8.86
N HIS A 398 -15.24 -13.13 8.81
CA HIS A 398 -14.38 -12.98 9.98
C HIS A 398 -14.75 -11.72 10.77
N TYR A 399 -14.44 -11.66 12.07
CA TYR A 399 -14.70 -10.47 12.89
C TYR A 399 -13.72 -9.31 12.64
N SER A 400 -12.64 -9.58 11.91
CA SER A 400 -11.56 -8.63 11.60
C SER A 400 -11.11 -8.85 10.16
N ALA A 401 -11.20 -7.83 9.32
CA ALA A 401 -10.75 -7.86 7.94
C ALA A 401 -10.29 -6.45 7.51
N PRO A 402 -9.39 -6.31 6.53
CA PRO A 402 -8.95 -5.00 6.05
C PRO A 402 -10.11 -4.07 5.68
N GLY A 403 -11.14 -4.61 5.03
CA GLY A 403 -12.35 -3.87 4.69
C GLY A 403 -13.10 -3.33 5.91
N PHE A 404 -13.16 -4.06 7.02
CA PHE A 404 -13.80 -3.60 8.26
C PHE A 404 -12.98 -2.57 9.01
N VAL A 405 -11.65 -2.72 9.04
CA VAL A 405 -10.75 -1.73 9.62
C VAL A 405 -10.89 -0.41 8.86
N LEU A 406 -10.83 -0.45 7.52
CA LEU A 406 -10.96 0.75 6.70
C LEU A 406 -12.39 1.29 6.67
N PHE A 407 -13.41 0.45 6.83
CA PHE A 407 -14.79 0.91 7.03
C PHE A 407 -14.86 1.90 8.20
N TYR A 408 -14.23 1.59 9.34
CA TYR A 408 -14.15 2.53 10.46
C TYR A 408 -13.21 3.71 10.18
N LEU A 409 -12.04 3.44 9.61
CA LEU A 409 -10.94 4.41 9.54
C LEU A 409 -10.89 5.24 8.25
N VAL A 410 -11.87 5.12 7.34
CA VAL A 410 -11.86 5.80 6.04
C VAL A 410 -11.70 7.33 6.15
N ARG A 411 -12.18 7.96 7.22
CA ARG A 411 -12.02 9.40 7.46
C ARG A 411 -10.61 9.78 7.91
N LYS A 412 -9.90 8.85 8.57
CA LYS A 412 -8.50 9.02 9.02
C LYS A 412 -7.52 8.64 7.92
N TYR A 413 -7.78 7.54 7.20
CA TYR A 413 -6.92 6.98 6.14
C TYR A 413 -7.66 6.74 4.81
N PRO A 414 -8.18 7.79 4.16
CA PRO A 414 -8.94 7.66 2.92
C PRO A 414 -8.16 7.05 1.75
N HIS A 415 -6.85 7.23 1.72
CA HIS A 415 -5.98 6.68 0.67
C HIS A 415 -5.85 5.16 0.76
N TYR A 416 -5.93 4.57 1.96
CA TYR A 416 -5.99 3.11 2.12
C TYR A 416 -7.29 2.56 1.54
N MET A 417 -8.42 3.25 1.75
CA MET A 417 -9.70 2.82 1.16
C MET A 417 -9.64 2.86 -0.36
N LEU A 418 -9.13 3.95 -0.94
CA LEU A 418 -8.96 4.05 -2.39
C LEU A 418 -8.05 2.94 -2.94
N CYS A 419 -6.95 2.62 -2.26
CA CYS A 419 -6.10 1.50 -2.67
C CYS A 419 -6.87 0.16 -2.63
N LEU A 420 -7.54 -0.14 -1.51
CA LEU A 420 -8.26 -1.40 -1.33
C LEU A 420 -9.42 -1.57 -2.34
N GLN A 421 -10.10 -0.48 -2.69
CA GLN A 421 -11.27 -0.46 -3.57
C GLN A 421 -10.93 -0.01 -5.00
N ASN A 422 -9.70 -0.24 -5.47
CA ASN A 422 -9.26 0.03 -6.84
C ASN A 422 -9.60 1.45 -7.32
N GLY A 423 -9.28 2.45 -6.50
CA GLY A 423 -9.49 3.86 -6.80
C GLY A 423 -10.88 4.39 -6.52
N ARG A 424 -11.78 3.62 -5.90
CA ARG A 424 -13.15 4.06 -5.59
C ARG A 424 -13.38 4.11 -4.08
N PHE A 425 -14.37 4.88 -3.64
CA PHE A 425 -14.96 4.65 -2.33
C PHE A 425 -16.06 3.60 -2.44
N ASP A 426 -16.45 3.01 -1.30
CA ASP A 426 -17.60 2.14 -1.27
C ASP A 426 -18.90 2.94 -1.48
N HIS A 427 -20.00 2.24 -1.76
CA HIS A 427 -21.32 2.85 -1.90
C HIS A 427 -21.68 3.61 -0.61
N PRO A 428 -22.17 4.87 -0.68
CA PRO A 428 -22.44 5.68 0.51
C PRO A 428 -23.33 5.00 1.56
N ASP A 429 -24.31 4.20 1.13
CA ASP A 429 -25.19 3.45 2.03
C ASP A 429 -24.50 2.29 2.77
N ARG A 430 -23.35 1.82 2.28
CA ARG A 430 -22.51 0.80 2.94
C ARG A 430 -21.37 1.41 3.76
N MET A 431 -21.22 2.73 3.74
CA MET A 431 -20.18 3.44 4.47
C MET A 431 -20.53 3.56 5.96
N PHE A 432 -19.50 3.75 6.78
CA PHE A 432 -19.68 3.95 8.22
C PHE A 432 -20.27 5.33 8.51
N ASN A 433 -21.56 5.40 8.86
CA ASN A 433 -22.26 6.65 9.12
C ASN A 433 -22.75 6.79 10.57
N SER A 434 -23.06 5.68 11.24
CA SER A 434 -23.62 5.67 12.60
C SER A 434 -23.13 4.45 13.37
N VAL A 435 -22.68 4.67 14.61
CA VAL A 435 -22.28 3.58 15.51
C VAL A 435 -23.49 2.72 15.90
N ALA A 436 -24.65 3.35 16.12
CA ALA A 436 -25.89 2.66 16.46
C ALA A 436 -26.36 1.73 15.33
N ASP A 437 -26.28 2.20 14.07
CA ASP A 437 -26.65 1.38 12.90
C ASP A 437 -25.70 0.21 12.72
N VAL A 438 -24.40 0.44 12.95
CA VAL A 438 -23.41 -0.63 12.93
C VAL A 438 -23.71 -1.67 14.01
N TRP A 439 -23.95 -1.25 15.26
CA TRP A 439 -24.28 -2.17 16.35
C TRP A 439 -25.53 -3.00 16.02
N ARG A 440 -26.57 -2.38 15.46
CA ARG A 440 -27.77 -3.08 15.00
C ARG A 440 -27.43 -4.08 13.89
N ASN A 441 -26.64 -3.68 12.90
CA ASN A 441 -26.27 -4.53 11.77
C ASN A 441 -25.47 -5.76 12.20
N VAL A 442 -24.49 -5.61 13.10
CA VAL A 442 -23.72 -6.74 13.63
C VAL A 442 -24.55 -7.67 14.50
N GLN A 443 -25.80 -7.32 14.86
CA GLN A 443 -26.73 -8.17 15.61
C GLN A 443 -27.75 -8.90 14.72
N THR A 444 -28.05 -8.36 13.53
CA THR A 444 -29.14 -8.85 12.67
C THR A 444 -28.66 -9.44 11.36
N ASN A 445 -27.59 -8.91 10.77
CA ASN A 445 -27.08 -9.37 9.48
C ASN A 445 -26.40 -10.74 9.64
N MET A 446 -26.70 -11.68 8.74
CA MET A 446 -26.19 -13.06 8.72
C MET A 446 -24.72 -13.16 8.27
N SER A 447 -24.15 -12.10 7.72
CA SER A 447 -22.75 -12.06 7.26
C SER A 447 -21.90 -10.98 7.95
N ASP A 448 -22.46 -10.25 8.93
CA ASP A 448 -21.73 -9.20 9.65
C ASP A 448 -21.44 -9.61 11.10
N PHE A 449 -20.16 -9.91 11.36
CA PHE A 449 -19.65 -10.36 12.66
C PHE A 449 -18.53 -9.46 13.19
N LYS A 450 -18.39 -8.26 12.64
CA LYS A 450 -17.22 -7.42 12.91
C LYS A 450 -17.16 -6.92 14.35
N GLU A 451 -16.00 -7.06 14.96
CA GLU A 451 -15.67 -6.42 16.25
C GLU A 451 -15.16 -4.99 16.01
N LEU A 452 -14.72 -4.31 17.06
CA LEU A 452 -14.18 -2.95 17.01
C LEU A 452 -12.66 -2.94 16.78
N VAL A 453 -12.16 -1.73 16.51
CA VAL A 453 -10.73 -1.41 16.43
C VAL A 453 -10.33 -0.54 17.64
N PRO A 454 -9.05 -0.48 18.04
CA PRO A 454 -8.61 0.26 19.22
C PRO A 454 -9.02 1.74 19.22
N GLU A 455 -9.13 2.36 18.04
CA GLU A 455 -9.48 3.78 17.89
C GLU A 455 -10.80 4.17 18.54
N PHE A 456 -11.72 3.23 18.77
CA PHE A 456 -12.98 3.50 19.50
C PHE A 456 -12.76 3.81 20.99
N TYR A 457 -11.62 3.40 21.55
CA TYR A 457 -11.28 3.55 22.96
C TYR A 457 -9.99 4.37 23.17
N ASP A 458 -9.35 4.81 22.08
CA ASP A 458 -8.19 5.70 22.12
C ASP A 458 -8.62 7.13 22.46
N VAL A 459 -8.55 7.45 23.75
CA VAL A 459 -8.90 8.77 24.30
C VAL A 459 -7.95 9.88 23.83
N GLU A 460 -6.69 9.56 23.52
CA GLU A 460 -5.71 10.54 23.05
C GLU A 460 -6.05 11.05 21.65
N SER A 461 -6.68 10.20 20.83
CA SER A 461 -7.11 10.57 19.48
C SER A 461 -8.38 11.43 19.41
N GLU A 462 -9.07 11.64 20.54
CA GLU A 462 -10.32 12.41 20.65
C GLU A 462 -11.40 12.04 19.60
N GLY A 463 -11.43 10.77 19.17
CA GLY A 463 -12.38 10.29 18.16
C GLY A 463 -12.18 10.92 16.79
N ILE A 464 -10.96 11.34 16.43
CA ILE A 464 -10.67 11.98 15.14
C ILE A 464 -11.12 11.15 13.93
N PHE A 465 -11.14 9.81 14.06
CA PHE A 465 -11.59 8.90 13.00
C PHE A 465 -13.11 9.00 12.71
N LEU A 466 -13.91 9.59 13.61
CA LEU A 466 -15.33 9.84 13.41
C LEU A 466 -15.59 11.17 12.69
N ARG A 467 -14.61 12.08 12.65
CA ARG A 467 -14.78 13.43 12.11
C ARG A 467 -14.42 13.47 10.61
N THR A 468 -15.33 13.99 9.80
CA THR A 468 -15.07 14.24 8.37
C THR A 468 -14.28 15.56 8.21
N ARG A 469 -13.12 15.52 7.55
CA ARG A 469 -12.33 16.73 7.25
C ARG A 469 -13.06 17.61 6.23
N LYS A 470 -12.93 18.94 6.33
CA LYS A 470 -13.49 19.88 5.35
C LYS A 470 -12.96 19.55 3.94
N GLY A 471 -13.85 19.51 2.95
CA GLY A 471 -13.52 19.21 1.56
C GLY A 471 -13.40 17.72 1.20
N PHE A 472 -13.54 16.80 2.17
CA PHE A 472 -13.58 15.36 1.93
C PHE A 472 -15.03 14.88 1.83
N SER A 473 -15.46 14.43 0.64
CA SER A 473 -16.81 13.91 0.40
C SER A 473 -16.79 12.38 0.28
N LEU A 474 -17.66 11.72 1.05
CA LEU A 474 -17.92 10.28 0.97
C LEU A 474 -19.18 9.96 0.15
N GLY A 475 -19.70 10.95 -0.58
CA GLY A 475 -20.98 10.86 -1.31
C GLY A 475 -22.19 11.15 -0.41
N ILE A 476 -23.38 10.98 -0.99
CA ILE A 476 -24.67 11.22 -0.34
C ILE A 476 -25.42 9.88 -0.35
N GLY A 477 -25.81 9.39 0.84
CA GLY A 477 -26.64 8.19 0.97
C GLY A 477 -28.10 8.44 0.64
N MET A 478 -28.87 7.39 0.34
CA MET A 478 -30.29 7.50 -0.03
C MET A 478 -31.17 8.14 1.07
N MET A 479 -30.74 8.07 2.33
CA MET A 479 -31.44 8.65 3.48
C MET A 479 -30.88 10.00 3.95
N ALA A 480 -29.94 10.61 3.22
CA ALA A 480 -29.48 11.94 3.60
C ALA A 480 -30.63 12.96 3.44
N PRO A 481 -30.94 13.78 4.47
CA PRO A 481 -31.89 14.87 4.29
C PRO A 481 -31.35 15.79 3.19
N LYS A 482 -32.19 16.05 2.19
CA LYS A 482 -31.88 16.93 1.05
C LYS A 482 -31.56 18.35 1.48
#